data_AF-A0AAE0SJN5-F1
#
_entry.id   AF-A0AAE0SJN5-F1
#
_cell.length_a   1.000
_cell.length_b   1.000
_cell.length_c   1.000
_cell.angle_alpha   90.00
_cell.angle_beta   90.00
_cell.angle_gamma   90.00
#
_symmetry.space_group_name_H-M   'P 1'
#
loop_
_entity.id
_entity.type
_entity.pdbx_description
1 polymer ?
#
loop_
_entity_poly.entity_id
_entity_poly.type
_entity_poly.pdbx_seq_one_letter_code
_entity_poly.pdbx_strand_id
1 'polypeptide(L)' 'MAKTTDNPTDETEKGKNSQLLGRFGTTEECGLACLFLAADVTFCTRIDLNLTGGAELNYGVKNPAALSK' A
#
# COMPACT_ATOMS: atom_id res chain seq x y z
N MET A 1 1.98 -5.10 -18.78
CA MET A 1 1.64 -6.51 -19.07
C MET A 1 0.96 -7.08 -17.83
N ALA A 2 -0.37 -7.25 -17.86
CA ALA A 2 -1.07 -7.97 -16.81
C ALA A 2 -0.86 -9.46 -17.07
N LYS A 3 -0.13 -10.15 -16.20
CA LYS A 3 -0.03 -11.60 -16.25
C LYS A 3 -1.36 -12.14 -15.72
N THR A 4 -2.09 -12.91 -16.53
CA THR A 4 -3.28 -13.62 -16.06
C THR A 4 -2.83 -14.60 -14.97
N THR A 5 -3.29 -14.38 -13.74
CA THR A 5 -3.00 -15.26 -12.61
C THR A 5 -4.10 -16.28 -12.46
N ASP A 6 -3.73 -17.54 -12.22
CA ASP A 6 -4.68 -18.66 -12.10
C ASP A 6 -5.51 -18.63 -10.79
N ASN A 7 -5.06 -17.87 -9.76
CA ASN A 7 -5.70 -17.83 -8.45
C ASN A 7 -5.68 -16.43 -7.79
N PRO A 8 -6.83 -15.76 -7.58
CA PRO A 8 -6.91 -14.39 -7.06
C PRO A 8 -6.54 -14.25 -5.58
N THR A 9 -6.65 -15.31 -4.78
CA THR A 9 -6.26 -15.28 -3.35
C THR A 9 -4.76 -15.06 -3.19
N ASP A 10 -3.95 -15.67 -4.07
CA ASP A 10 -2.50 -15.65 -3.96
C ASP A 10 -1.94 -14.26 -4.28
N GLU A 11 -2.59 -13.53 -5.20
CA GLU A 11 -2.25 -12.14 -5.51
C GLU A 11 -2.63 -11.18 -4.38
N THR A 12 -3.73 -11.47 -3.67
CA THR A 12 -4.14 -10.69 -2.49
C THR A 12 -3.09 -10.83 -1.38
N GLU A 13 -2.61 -12.04 -1.11
CA GLU A 13 -1.57 -12.28 -0.10
C GLU A 13 -0.22 -11.69 -0.51
N LYS A 14 0.16 -11.77 -1.80
CA LYS A 14 1.36 -11.06 -2.30
C LYS A 14 1.27 -9.55 -2.10
N GLY A 15 0.09 -8.97 -2.35
CA GLY A 15 -0.15 -7.54 -2.15
C GLY A 15 -0.04 -7.12 -0.68
N LYS A 16 -0.57 -7.95 0.25
CA LYS A 16 -0.39 -7.74 1.70
C LYS A 16 1.08 -7.82 2.12
N ASN A 17 1.79 -8.85 1.66
CA ASN A 17 3.21 -9.07 1.97
C ASN A 17 4.13 -8.00 1.39
N SER A 18 3.67 -7.25 0.38
CA SER A 18 4.41 -6.13 -0.20
C SER A 18 4.31 -4.84 0.64
N GLN A 19 3.41 -4.79 1.62
CA GLN A 19 3.27 -3.68 2.57
C GLN A 19 3.95 -4.06 3.88
N LEU A 20 4.63 -3.11 4.55
CA LEU A 20 5.26 -3.42 5.85
C LEU A 20 4.24 -3.79 6.92
N LEU A 21 3.03 -3.24 6.84
CA LEU A 21 1.95 -3.57 7.77
C LEU A 21 1.34 -4.97 7.52
N GLY A 22 1.67 -5.65 6.41
CA GLY A 22 1.19 -7.00 6.14
C GLY A 22 -0.31 -7.12 5.88
N ARG A 23 -1.01 -6.01 5.62
CA ARG A 23 -2.45 -5.95 5.33
C ARG A 23 -2.76 -4.83 4.37
N PHE A 24 -3.94 -4.87 3.76
CA PHE A 24 -4.48 -3.71 3.06
C PHE A 24 -5.07 -2.69 4.05
N GLY A 25 -5.03 -1.41 3.64
CA GLY A 25 -5.77 -0.36 4.31
C GLY A 25 -7.28 -0.48 4.11
N THR A 26 -8.04 0.18 4.97
CA THR A 26 -9.51 0.25 4.86
C THR A 26 -9.98 1.63 4.42
N THR A 27 -11.22 1.71 3.94
CA THR A 27 -11.85 2.98 3.56
C THR A 27 -12.00 3.94 4.74
N GLU A 28 -12.22 3.40 5.94
CA GLU A 28 -12.36 4.17 7.17
C GLU A 28 -11.05 4.86 7.55
N GLU A 29 -9.91 4.18 7.37
CA GLU A 29 -8.58 4.75 7.62
C GLU A 29 -8.31 5.94 6.69
N CYS A 30 -8.65 5.82 5.41
CA CYS A 30 -8.57 6.92 4.46
C CYS A 30 -9.51 8.08 4.84
N GLY A 31 -10.75 7.77 5.27
CA GLY A 31 -11.71 8.77 5.72
C GLY A 31 -11.22 9.58 6.93
N LEU A 32 -10.62 8.90 7.91
CA LEU A 32 -10.04 9.55 9.09
C LEU A 32 -8.84 10.42 8.73
N ALA A 33 -7.97 9.98 7.83
CA ALA A 33 -6.85 10.78 7.35
C ALA A 33 -7.32 12.06 6.63
N CYS A 34 -8.35 11.96 5.79
CA CYS A 34 -8.97 13.13 5.16
C CYS A 34 -9.59 14.07 6.19
N LEU A 35 -10.30 13.54 7.20
CA LEU A 35 -10.88 14.36 8.27
C LEU A 35 -9.80 15.09 9.05
N PHE A 36 -8.72 14.39 9.41
CA PHE A 36 -7.57 14.96 10.10
C PHE A 36 -6.94 16.10 9.28
N LEU A 37 -6.69 15.86 7.98
CA LEU A 37 -6.16 16.88 7.07
C LEU A 37 -7.05 18.13 7.00
N ALA A 38 -8.37 17.95 7.01
CA ALA A 38 -9.33 19.05 6.92
C ALA A 38 -9.51 19.82 8.24
N ALA A 39 -9.49 19.13 9.38
CA ALA A 39 -9.85 19.69 10.68
C ALA A 39 -8.64 20.24 11.45
N ASP A 40 -7.54 19.48 11.50
CA ASP A 40 -6.47 19.71 12.47
C ASP A 40 -5.16 20.19 11.83
N VAL A 41 -4.89 19.78 10.58
CA VAL A 41 -3.62 20.05 9.90
C VAL A 41 -3.62 21.43 9.21
N THR A 42 -3.80 22.48 10.00
CA THR A 42 -3.97 23.87 9.50
C THR A 42 -2.71 24.50 8.91
N PHE A 43 -1.52 23.96 9.21
CA PHE A 43 -0.24 24.49 8.73
C PHE A 43 0.34 23.72 7.52
N CYS A 44 -0.10 22.48 7.29
CA CYS A 44 0.40 21.71 6.14
C CYS A 44 -0.48 21.94 4.93
N THR A 45 0.12 22.40 3.84
CA THR A 45 -0.56 22.64 2.57
C THR A 45 0.25 21.95 1.47
N ARG A 46 -0.44 21.44 0.45
CA ARG A 46 0.19 20.82 -0.73
C ARG A 46 1.19 19.73 -0.35
N ILE A 47 0.82 18.88 0.60
CA ILE A 47 1.59 17.70 0.99
C ILE A 47 1.05 16.46 0.28
N ASP A 48 1.93 15.49 0.09
CA ASP A 48 1.54 14.12 -0.24
C ASP A 48 1.53 13.31 1.06
N LEU A 49 0.36 12.79 1.45
CA LEU A 49 0.19 11.98 2.65
C LEU A 49 0.09 10.52 2.23
N ASN A 50 1.19 9.78 2.35
CA ASN A 50 1.24 8.37 2.01
C ASN A 50 0.38 7.53 2.98
N LEU A 51 -0.73 6.98 2.47
CA LEU A 51 -1.60 6.01 3.15
C LEU A 51 -1.47 4.63 2.51
N THR A 52 -0.25 4.08 2.54
CA THR A 52 0.17 2.95 1.71
C THR A 52 0.47 1.67 2.50
N GLY A 53 0.34 1.71 3.83
CA GLY A 53 0.83 0.63 4.70
C GLY A 53 2.36 0.46 4.67
N GLY A 54 3.08 1.49 4.21
CA GLY A 54 4.54 1.51 4.09
C GLY A 54 5.07 0.84 2.82
N ALA A 55 4.25 0.60 1.80
CA ALA A 55 4.67 -0.09 0.56
C ALA A 55 5.89 0.54 -0.16
N GLU A 56 6.16 1.82 0.09
CA GLU A 56 7.27 2.58 -0.47
C GLU A 56 8.59 2.39 0.29
N LEU A 57 8.56 1.83 1.49
CA LEU A 57 9.72 1.70 2.37
C LEU A 57 10.41 0.34 2.18
N ASN A 58 11.71 0.31 2.50
CA ASN A 58 12.58 -0.87 2.43
C ASN A 58 12.78 -1.44 1.00
N TYR A 59 13.64 -2.44 0.88
CA TYR A 59 13.81 -3.21 -0.35
C TYR A 59 12.66 -4.19 -0.53
N GLY A 60 12.13 -4.27 -1.74
CA GLY A 60 11.10 -5.24 -2.12
C GLY A 60 11.50 -6.02 -3.36
N VAL A 61 10.85 -7.16 -3.61
CA VAL A 61 11.08 -7.98 -4.81
C VAL A 61 10.50 -7.26 -6.03
N LYS A 62 11.36 -6.62 -6.82
CA LYS A 62 10.94 -5.90 -8.04
C LYS A 62 11.02 -6.75 -9.31
N ASN A 63 11.80 -7.84 -9.27
CA ASN A 63 11.85 -8.83 -10.34
C ASN A 63 11.39 -10.20 -9.81
N PRO A 64 10.10 -10.55 -9.93
CA PRO A 64 9.58 -11.83 -9.43
C PRO A 64 10.19 -13.06 -10.13
N ALA A 65 10.70 -12.92 -11.36
CA ALA A 65 11.37 -14.01 -12.08
C ALA A 65 12.78 -14.32 -11.54
N ALA A 66 13.41 -13.41 -10.81
CA ALA A 66 14.73 -13.63 -10.21
C ALA A 66 14.67 -14.42 -8.90
N LEU A 67 13.48 -14.58 -8.31
CA LEU A 67 13.28 -15.22 -7.00
C LEU A 67 13.01 -16.74 -7.10
N SER A 68 12.85 -17.31 -8.30
CA SER A 68 12.49 -18.71 -8.52
C SER A 68 13.70 -19.65 -8.70
N LYS A 69 14.75 -19.49 -7.91
CA LYS A 69 15.90 -20.44 -7.89
C LYS A 69 15.82 -21.35 -6.68
#